data_AF-A0A3C0G7M0-F1
#
_entry.id   AF-A0A3C0G7M0-F1
#
_cell.length_a   1.000
_cell.length_b   1.000
_cell.length_c   1.000
_cell.angle_alpha   90.00
_cell.angle_beta   90.00
_cell.angle_gamma   90.00
#
_symmetry.space_group_name_H-M   'P 1'
#
loop_
_entity.id
_entity.type
_entity.pdbx_description
1 polymer ?
#
loop_
_entity_poly.entity_id
_entity_poly.type
_entity_poly.pdbx_seq_one_letter_code
_entity_poly.pdbx_strand_id
1 'polypeptide(L)'
;MKWTIYFLLLLCITSCSDGKSKKNTQITPVSYIKDAPTLDGRPIENYWNLLEWQPIDQNWIGGPFDHDDYNGKYKMAWNEDGLYILLEIVDDTLLEQTEDPLKLWWNDDCVIVYVDEDNSGGQHRFNHNAFTYHVALDGNVVDLGVNEKPTLYNDHVISKHQTEGNTTYWEMHVKVYPSIFN
;
A
#
# COMPACT_ATOMS: atom_id res chain seq x y z
N MET A 1 -60.13 -43.44 -17.35
CA MET A 1 -59.42 -42.19 -17.70
C MET A 1 -58.28 -42.02 -16.72
N LYS A 2 -57.04 -42.31 -17.14
CA LYS A 2 -55.84 -42.28 -16.28
C LYS A 2 -55.24 -40.86 -16.33
N TRP A 3 -55.09 -40.23 -15.17
CA TRP A 3 -54.37 -38.96 -15.05
C TRP A 3 -52.90 -39.27 -14.74
N THR A 4 -52.00 -38.91 -15.65
CA THR A 4 -50.55 -38.98 -15.41
C THR A 4 -50.08 -37.57 -15.10
N ILE A 5 -49.76 -37.31 -13.83
CA ILE A 5 -49.13 -36.05 -13.38
C ILE A 5 -47.62 -36.21 -13.62
N TYR A 6 -47.07 -35.42 -14.54
CA TYR A 6 -45.62 -35.30 -14.70
C TYR A 6 -45.10 -34.25 -13.70
N PHE A 7 -44.39 -34.71 -12.68
CA PHE A 7 -43.63 -33.85 -11.77
C PHE A 7 -42.31 -33.50 -12.48
N LEU A 8 -42.21 -32.28 -13.03
CA LEU A 8 -40.98 -31.78 -13.60
C LEU A 8 -40.10 -31.30 -12.44
N LEU A 9 -39.13 -32.11 -12.03
CA LEU A 9 -38.13 -31.74 -11.03
C LEU A 9 -37.13 -30.78 -11.68
N LEU A 10 -37.29 -29.48 -11.42
CA LEU A 10 -36.32 -28.46 -11.85
C LEU A 10 -35.09 -28.58 -10.94
N LEU A 11 -34.06 -29.30 -11.41
CA LEU A 11 -32.74 -29.28 -10.77
C LEU A 11 -32.12 -27.90 -11.03
N CYS A 12 -32.23 -26.98 -10.06
CA CYS A 12 -31.37 -25.81 -10.02
C CYS A 12 -29.95 -26.29 -9.73
N ILE A 13 -29.16 -26.45 -10.79
CA ILE A 13 -27.71 -26.64 -10.68
C ILE A 13 -27.17 -25.25 -10.30
N THR A 14 -27.14 -24.95 -9.00
CA THR A 14 -26.34 -23.83 -8.50
C THR A 14 -24.88 -24.22 -8.75
N SER A 15 -24.33 -23.76 -9.87
CA SER A 15 -22.90 -23.74 -10.07
C SER A 15 -22.34 -22.81 -9.00
N CYS A 16 -21.91 -23.36 -7.87
CA CYS A 16 -20.94 -22.69 -7.02
C CYS A 16 -19.69 -22.57 -7.86
N SER A 17 -19.53 -21.44 -8.55
CA SER A 17 -18.19 -20.98 -8.86
C SER A 17 -17.55 -20.70 -7.50
N ASP A 18 -16.75 -21.62 -6.98
CA ASP A 18 -15.82 -21.29 -5.92
C ASP A 18 -14.98 -20.12 -6.47
N GLY A 19 -15.33 -18.91 -6.03
CA GLY A 19 -14.54 -17.72 -6.36
C GLY A 19 -13.12 -18.02 -5.93
N LYS A 20 -12.16 -17.89 -6.84
CA LYS A 20 -10.75 -18.09 -6.50
C LYS A 20 -10.39 -17.11 -5.40
N SER A 21 -10.33 -17.58 -4.15
CA SER A 21 -9.85 -16.78 -3.03
C SER A 21 -8.35 -16.58 -3.17
N LYS A 22 -7.87 -15.38 -2.85
CA LYS A 22 -6.43 -15.11 -2.73
C LYS A 22 -5.75 -16.17 -1.86
N LYS A 23 -4.59 -16.66 -2.30
CA LYS A 23 -3.73 -17.54 -1.50
C LYS A 23 -2.57 -16.73 -0.96
N ASN A 24 -2.44 -16.68 0.37
CA ASN A 24 -1.30 -16.03 1.01
C ASN A 24 -0.06 -16.92 0.87
N THR A 25 1.01 -16.37 0.31
CA THR A 25 2.29 -17.06 0.09
C THR A 25 3.36 -16.64 1.11
N GLN A 26 3.25 -15.43 1.65
CA GLN A 26 4.12 -14.88 2.67
C GLN A 26 3.27 -14.16 3.72
N ILE A 27 3.63 -14.33 5.00
CA ILE A 27 2.99 -13.66 6.13
C ILE A 27 4.11 -13.09 6.98
N THR A 28 4.14 -11.76 7.09
CA THR A 28 5.07 -11.05 7.96
C THR A 28 4.29 -10.49 9.14
N PRO A 29 4.54 -10.96 10.38
CA PRO A 29 3.91 -10.39 11.56
C PRO A 29 4.29 -8.91 11.73
N VAL A 30 3.31 -8.08 12.08
CA VAL A 30 3.50 -6.65 12.35
C VAL A 30 3.18 -6.38 13.82
N SER A 31 4.08 -5.69 14.52
CA SER A 31 3.94 -5.44 15.95
C SER A 31 2.93 -4.35 16.25
N TYR A 32 2.14 -4.56 17.30
CA TYR A 32 1.30 -3.51 17.88
C TYR A 32 2.16 -2.50 18.65
N ILE A 33 1.84 -1.21 18.52
CA ILE A 33 2.40 -0.13 19.34
C ILE A 33 1.27 0.62 20.05
N LYS A 34 1.52 1.00 21.31
CA LYS A 34 0.53 1.75 22.09
C LYS A 34 0.53 3.24 21.72
N ASP A 35 1.72 3.81 21.59
CA ASP A 35 1.93 5.23 21.34
C ASP A 35 2.47 5.40 19.92
N ALA A 36 1.85 6.29 19.15
CA ALA A 36 2.27 6.61 17.78
C ALA A 36 3.64 7.30 17.77
N PRO A 37 4.48 7.09 16.73
CA PRO A 37 5.70 7.90 16.53
C PRO A 37 5.36 9.37 16.34
N THR A 38 6.34 10.22 16.64
CA THR A 38 6.34 11.56 16.07
C THR A 38 6.82 11.42 14.64
N LEU A 39 5.98 11.74 13.65
CA LEU A 39 6.45 11.75 12.26
C LEU A 39 7.31 13.00 12.06
N ASP A 40 8.63 12.82 12.10
CA ASP A 40 9.59 13.90 11.84
C ASP A 40 10.68 13.50 10.83
N GLY A 41 10.63 12.26 10.33
CA GLY A 41 11.59 11.74 9.36
C GLY A 41 12.88 11.27 10.01
N ARG A 42 12.92 11.13 11.34
CA ARG A 42 14.09 10.68 12.10
C ARG A 42 13.72 9.44 12.89
N PRO A 43 14.35 8.29 12.63
CA PRO A 43 14.02 7.03 13.31
C PRO A 43 14.59 6.97 14.74
N ILE A 44 14.21 7.90 15.61
CA ILE A 44 14.79 8.06 16.96
C ILE A 44 13.92 7.44 18.06
N GLU A 45 12.65 7.12 17.78
CA GLU A 45 11.78 6.46 18.74
C GLU A 45 12.32 5.09 19.13
N ASN A 46 12.38 4.85 20.44
CA ASN A 46 12.92 3.62 20.99
C ASN A 46 12.25 2.35 20.44
N TYR A 47 10.96 2.40 20.10
CA TYR A 47 10.24 1.22 19.64
C TYR A 47 10.70 0.79 18.24
N TRP A 48 11.19 1.70 17.39
CA TRP A 48 11.74 1.32 16.08
C TRP A 48 12.90 0.34 16.24
N ASN A 49 13.68 0.45 17.31
CA ASN A 49 14.79 -0.46 17.61
C ASN A 49 14.33 -1.88 18.03
N LEU A 50 13.05 -2.06 18.33
CA LEU A 50 12.46 -3.35 18.70
C LEU A 50 11.88 -4.09 17.49
N LEU A 51 11.78 -3.44 16.33
CA LEU A 51 11.23 -4.01 15.11
C LEU A 51 12.34 -4.49 14.19
N GLU A 52 12.04 -5.53 13.40
CA GLU A 52 12.95 -6.08 12.41
C GLU A 52 12.82 -5.33 11.08
N TRP A 53 13.96 -5.02 10.47
CA TRP A 53 13.99 -4.51 9.09
C TRP A 53 13.57 -5.60 8.11
N GLN A 54 12.67 -5.25 7.21
CA GLN A 54 12.27 -6.05 6.07
C GLN A 54 12.82 -5.42 4.79
N PRO A 55 13.38 -6.20 3.84
CA PRO A 55 13.95 -5.64 2.62
C PRO A 55 12.87 -5.20 1.63
N ILE A 56 13.21 -4.20 0.79
CA ILE A 56 12.50 -3.84 -0.43
C ILE A 56 13.46 -4.11 -1.59
N ASP A 57 13.63 -5.39 -1.93
CA ASP A 57 14.71 -5.89 -2.78
C ASP A 57 14.23 -6.59 -4.07
N GLN A 58 12.94 -6.46 -4.38
CA GLN A 58 12.36 -7.01 -5.60
C GLN A 58 12.39 -5.97 -6.72
N ASN A 59 13.20 -6.24 -7.76
CA ASN A 59 13.22 -5.41 -8.96
C ASN A 59 11.95 -5.66 -9.78
N TRP A 60 10.99 -4.75 -9.67
CA TRP A 60 9.67 -4.89 -10.29
C TRP A 60 9.64 -4.42 -11.75
N ILE A 61 10.29 -3.30 -12.04
CA ILE A 61 10.31 -2.65 -13.36
C ILE A 61 11.72 -2.11 -13.60
N GLY A 62 12.22 -2.30 -14.82
CA GLY A 62 13.51 -1.76 -15.25
C GLY A 62 14.59 -2.82 -15.38
N GLY A 63 15.83 -2.36 -15.51
CA GLY A 63 17.02 -3.20 -15.54
C GLY A 63 17.58 -3.45 -14.13
N PRO A 64 18.63 -4.26 -13.98
CA PRO A 64 19.37 -4.35 -12.72
C PRO A 64 19.92 -2.98 -12.33
N PHE A 65 19.98 -2.71 -11.02
CA PHE A 65 20.52 -1.51 -10.41
C PHE A 65 21.60 -1.89 -9.39
N ASP A 66 22.48 -0.94 -9.07
CA ASP A 66 23.52 -1.09 -8.05
C ASP A 66 22.99 -0.68 -6.68
N HIS A 67 23.63 -1.15 -5.60
CA HIS A 67 23.19 -0.85 -4.23
C HIS A 67 23.37 0.63 -3.83
N ASP A 68 24.25 1.35 -4.53
CA ASP A 68 24.44 2.79 -4.34
C ASP A 68 23.39 3.62 -5.12
N ASP A 69 22.74 3.01 -6.12
CA ASP A 69 21.65 3.59 -6.93
C ASP A 69 20.30 3.35 -6.25
N TYR A 70 20.06 2.13 -5.75
CA TYR A 70 18.89 1.86 -4.91
C TYR A 70 19.16 0.77 -3.86
N ASN A 71 18.81 1.09 -2.61
CA ASN A 71 18.57 0.08 -1.57
C ASN A 71 17.46 0.50 -0.63
N GLY A 72 16.39 -0.31 -0.55
CA GLY A 72 15.27 -0.04 0.34
C GLY A 72 15.11 -1.10 1.43
N LYS A 73 14.73 -0.65 2.62
CA LYS A 73 14.21 -1.50 3.69
C LYS A 73 13.16 -0.74 4.50
N TYR A 74 12.28 -1.47 5.16
CA TYR A 74 11.23 -0.90 6.00
C TYR A 74 11.08 -1.62 7.34
N LYS A 75 10.53 -0.90 8.31
CA LYS A 75 9.93 -1.42 9.54
C LYS A 75 8.47 -1.04 9.52
N MET A 76 7.63 -1.87 10.14
CA MET A 76 6.20 -1.62 10.21
C MET A 76 5.67 -1.94 11.60
N ALA A 77 4.79 -1.07 12.07
CA ALA A 77 3.99 -1.24 13.28
C ALA A 77 2.53 -0.88 12.99
N TRP A 78 1.63 -1.21 13.91
CA TRP A 78 0.23 -0.81 13.81
C TRP A 78 -0.37 -0.46 15.17
N ASN A 79 -1.40 0.37 15.15
CA ASN A 79 -2.33 0.56 16.27
C ASN A 79 -3.74 0.81 15.72
N GLU A 80 -4.68 1.19 16.58
CA GLU A 80 -6.06 1.48 16.21
C GLU A 80 -6.22 2.65 15.22
N ASP A 81 -5.24 3.56 15.13
CA ASP A 81 -5.25 4.70 14.21
C ASP A 81 -4.73 4.34 12.81
N GLY A 82 -4.01 3.21 12.65
CA GLY A 82 -3.52 2.74 11.35
C GLY A 82 -2.17 2.05 11.41
N LEU A 83 -1.50 2.03 10.24
CA LEU A 83 -0.16 1.48 10.08
C LEU A 83 0.88 2.60 10.19
N TYR A 84 2.02 2.27 10.80
CA TYR A 84 3.19 3.13 10.84
C TYR A 84 4.34 2.45 10.11
N ILE A 85 4.95 3.17 9.19
CA ILE A 85 6.02 2.64 8.36
C ILE A 85 7.23 3.55 8.52
N LEU A 86 8.36 2.95 8.85
CA LEU A 86 9.67 3.59 8.76
C LEU A 86 10.39 2.99 7.57
N LEU A 87 10.80 3.80 6.60
CA LEU A 87 11.63 3.38 5.49
C LEU A 87 13.03 3.99 5.60
N GLU A 88 14.03 3.23 5.19
CA GLU A 88 15.37 3.72 4.89
C GLU A 88 15.63 3.36 3.43
N ILE A 89 15.82 4.38 2.59
CA ILE A 89 16.03 4.24 1.15
C ILE A 89 17.34 4.94 0.80
N VAL A 90 18.28 4.20 0.23
CA VAL A 90 19.45 4.74 -0.44
C VAL A 90 19.08 5.04 -1.89
N ASP A 91 19.37 6.25 -2.32
CA ASP A 91 19.17 6.74 -3.69
C ASP A 91 20.23 7.81 -3.97
N ASP A 92 20.94 7.70 -5.09
CA ASP A 92 21.98 8.67 -5.44
C ASP A 92 21.40 10.00 -5.93
N THR A 93 20.15 10.01 -6.41
CA THR A 93 19.52 11.15 -7.07
C THR A 93 18.02 11.16 -6.82
N LEU A 94 17.55 12.03 -5.91
CA LEU A 94 16.12 12.29 -5.75
C LEU A 94 15.57 13.14 -6.90
N LEU A 95 14.57 12.61 -7.59
CA LEU A 95 13.93 13.19 -8.76
C LEU A 95 12.55 13.77 -8.42
N GLU A 96 12.44 15.09 -8.53
CA GLU A 96 11.17 15.82 -8.40
C GLU A 96 11.08 16.84 -9.55
N GLN A 97 10.39 16.48 -10.64
CA GLN A 97 10.34 17.29 -11.85
C GLN A 97 8.97 17.90 -12.12
N THR A 98 7.91 17.40 -11.48
CA THR A 98 6.54 17.76 -11.80
C THR A 98 5.90 18.60 -10.70
N GLU A 99 5.75 19.90 -10.93
CA GLU A 99 5.15 20.83 -9.95
C GLU A 99 3.66 20.54 -9.65
N ASP A 100 2.91 20.00 -10.62
CA ASP A 100 1.49 19.68 -10.43
C ASP A 100 1.35 18.24 -9.95
N PRO A 101 0.97 17.99 -8.69
CA PRO A 101 0.94 16.63 -8.13
C PRO A 101 -0.05 15.72 -8.84
N LEU A 102 -1.01 16.27 -9.61
CA LEU A 102 -2.00 15.49 -10.34
C LEU A 102 -1.57 15.13 -11.77
N LYS A 103 -0.33 15.42 -12.16
CA LYS A 103 0.22 15.08 -13.47
C LYS A 103 1.47 14.24 -13.31
N LEU A 104 1.54 13.13 -14.04
CA LEU A 104 2.75 12.31 -14.19
C LEU A 104 3.48 12.00 -12.86
N TRP A 105 2.78 11.94 -11.72
CA TRP A 105 3.37 11.76 -10.39
C TRP A 105 4.14 10.45 -10.24
N TRP A 106 3.86 9.47 -11.11
CA TRP A 106 4.57 8.19 -11.20
C TRP A 106 5.94 8.30 -11.89
N ASN A 107 6.29 9.45 -12.49
CA ASN A 107 7.59 9.70 -13.11
C ASN A 107 8.60 10.35 -12.16
N ASP A 108 8.13 10.91 -11.04
CA ASP A 108 8.98 11.46 -9.98
C ASP A 108 9.20 10.38 -8.90
N ASP A 109 10.21 10.57 -8.06
CA ASP A 109 10.49 9.62 -6.98
C ASP A 109 9.41 9.68 -5.91
N CYS A 110 8.88 8.50 -5.60
CA CYS A 110 7.84 8.34 -4.61
C CYS A 110 7.94 6.96 -3.94
N VAL A 111 7.40 6.87 -2.73
CA VAL A 111 7.13 5.59 -2.09
C VAL A 111 5.71 5.16 -2.43
N ILE A 112 5.54 3.94 -2.95
CA ILE A 112 4.22 3.40 -3.29
C ILE A 112 3.75 2.44 -2.19
N VAL A 113 2.66 2.78 -1.51
CA VAL A 113 2.04 1.93 -0.47
C VAL A 113 0.76 1.30 -1.02
N TYR A 114 0.66 -0.03 -0.93
CA TYR A 114 -0.53 -0.78 -1.31
C TYR A 114 -1.22 -1.34 -0.08
N VAL A 115 -2.54 -1.18 0.04
CA VAL A 115 -3.33 -1.66 1.20
C VAL A 115 -4.61 -2.35 0.73
N ASP A 116 -4.81 -3.59 1.17
CA ASP A 116 -6.01 -4.42 0.95
C ASP A 116 -6.46 -4.92 2.33
N GLU A 117 -7.40 -4.20 2.95
CA GLU A 117 -7.77 -4.36 4.36
C GLU A 117 -8.40 -5.74 4.64
N ASP A 118 -9.29 -6.18 3.76
CA ASP A 118 -9.99 -7.47 3.90
C ASP A 118 -9.19 -8.64 3.32
N ASN A 119 -7.99 -8.37 2.78
CA ASN A 119 -7.11 -9.34 2.13
C ASN A 119 -7.83 -10.14 1.01
N SER A 120 -8.83 -9.54 0.36
CA SER A 120 -9.64 -10.19 -0.67
C SER A 120 -8.83 -10.50 -1.93
N GLY A 121 -7.75 -9.75 -2.18
CA GLY A 121 -6.99 -9.80 -3.43
C GLY A 121 -7.75 -9.20 -4.62
N GLY A 122 -8.75 -8.35 -4.36
CA GLY A 122 -9.46 -7.66 -5.43
C GLY A 122 -8.64 -6.52 -6.04
N GLN A 123 -9.28 -5.78 -6.96
CA GLN A 123 -8.58 -4.76 -7.72
C GLN A 123 -8.39 -3.50 -6.88
N HIS A 124 -7.21 -2.89 -6.94
CA HIS A 124 -6.96 -1.58 -6.32
C HIS A 124 -7.46 -0.41 -7.19
N ARG A 125 -7.78 -0.67 -8.47
CA ARG A 125 -8.14 0.37 -9.42
C ARG A 125 -9.65 0.65 -9.38
N PHE A 126 -9.98 1.94 -9.22
CA PHE A 126 -11.29 2.53 -9.51
C PHE A 126 -12.48 2.02 -8.68
N ASN A 127 -12.25 1.28 -7.60
CA ASN A 127 -13.33 0.72 -6.78
C ASN A 127 -13.06 0.74 -5.27
N HIS A 128 -11.90 1.23 -4.83
CA HIS A 128 -11.44 1.26 -3.42
C HIS A 128 -11.52 -0.08 -2.68
N ASN A 129 -11.53 -1.22 -3.39
CA ASN A 129 -11.42 -2.52 -2.73
C ASN A 129 -10.03 -2.70 -2.11
N ALA A 130 -9.00 -2.21 -2.81
CA ALA A 130 -7.67 -1.97 -2.29
C ALA A 130 -7.23 -0.56 -2.70
N PHE A 131 -6.23 -0.03 -2.01
CA PHE A 131 -5.66 1.29 -2.29
C PHE A 131 -4.23 1.16 -2.78
N THR A 132 -3.86 2.07 -3.67
CA THR A 132 -2.48 2.37 -4.03
C THR A 132 -2.25 3.83 -3.69
N TYR A 133 -1.16 4.15 -3.02
CA TYR A 133 -0.79 5.50 -2.66
C TYR A 133 0.61 5.80 -3.17
N HIS A 134 0.74 6.73 -4.13
CA HIS A 134 2.05 7.28 -4.50
C HIS A 134 2.34 8.45 -3.57
N VAL A 135 3.24 8.25 -2.61
CA VAL A 135 3.62 9.24 -1.61
C VAL A 135 4.88 9.95 -2.10
N ALA A 136 4.72 11.19 -2.56
CA ALA A 136 5.77 12.01 -3.15
C ALA A 136 6.67 12.70 -2.11
N LEU A 137 7.81 13.23 -2.56
CA LEU A 137 8.78 13.97 -1.74
C LEU A 137 8.22 15.28 -1.14
N ASP A 138 7.20 15.87 -1.71
CA ASP A 138 6.53 17.04 -1.11
C ASP A 138 5.44 16.66 -0.09
N GLY A 139 5.19 15.35 0.09
CA GLY A 139 4.15 14.81 0.96
C GLY A 139 2.77 14.70 0.30
N ASN A 140 2.62 15.05 -0.97
CA ASN A 140 1.38 14.76 -1.70
C ASN A 140 1.23 13.25 -1.89
N VAL A 141 -0.01 12.79 -1.78
CA VAL A 141 -0.38 11.39 -1.93
C VAL A 141 -1.37 11.29 -3.07
N VAL A 142 -1.02 10.56 -4.12
CA VAL A 142 -1.79 10.59 -5.37
C VAL A 142 -2.06 9.17 -5.87
N ASP A 143 -3.29 8.96 -6.32
CA ASP A 143 -3.64 7.85 -7.20
C ASP A 143 -4.91 8.18 -8.00
N LEU A 144 -5.37 7.24 -8.82
CA LEU A 144 -6.63 7.35 -9.54
C LEU A 144 -7.82 7.02 -8.63
N GLY A 145 -8.76 7.94 -8.52
CA GLY A 145 -10.02 7.70 -7.81
C GLY A 145 -10.98 6.80 -8.59
N VAL A 146 -12.14 6.50 -7.98
CA VAL A 146 -13.24 5.73 -8.61
C VAL A 146 -13.74 6.31 -9.93
N ASN A 147 -13.51 7.60 -10.16
CA ASN A 147 -13.85 8.32 -11.39
C ASN A 147 -12.73 8.28 -12.45
N GLU A 148 -11.69 7.48 -12.23
CA GLU A 148 -10.49 7.35 -13.07
C GLU A 148 -9.68 8.64 -13.20
N LYS A 149 -9.89 9.61 -12.29
CA LYS A 149 -9.15 10.88 -12.30
C LYS A 149 -8.08 10.88 -11.20
N PRO A 150 -6.94 11.54 -11.46
CA PRO A 150 -5.96 11.85 -10.42
C PRO A 150 -6.63 12.52 -9.23
N THR A 151 -6.40 11.99 -8.05
CA THR A 151 -7.03 12.43 -6.80
C THR A 151 -5.98 12.48 -5.69
N LEU A 152 -6.04 13.53 -4.87
CA LEU A 152 -5.20 13.65 -3.68
C LEU A 152 -5.81 12.86 -2.52
N TYR A 153 -4.94 12.14 -1.81
CA TYR A 153 -5.24 11.35 -0.63
C TYR A 153 -4.36 11.76 0.56
N ASN A 154 -4.02 13.05 0.65
CA ASN A 154 -3.11 13.59 1.69
C ASN A 154 -3.62 13.35 3.12
N ASP A 155 -4.93 13.12 3.30
CA ASP A 155 -5.52 12.77 4.59
C ASP A 155 -5.48 11.25 4.88
N HIS A 156 -5.08 10.42 3.91
CA HIS A 156 -4.98 8.96 4.05
C HIS A 156 -3.58 8.53 4.49
N VAL A 157 -2.56 9.17 3.93
CA VAL A 157 -1.16 8.93 4.30
C VAL A 157 -0.52 10.25 4.69
N ILE A 158 -0.01 10.33 5.91
CA ILE A 158 0.78 11.47 6.37
C ILE A 158 2.23 10.99 6.40
N SER A 159 3.13 11.71 5.72
CA SER A 159 4.54 11.36 5.65
C SER A 159 5.45 12.52 6.06
N LYS A 160 6.60 12.17 6.62
CA LYS A 160 7.76 13.04 6.78
C LYS A 160 9.02 12.27 6.41
N HIS A 161 10.01 12.97 5.89
CA HIS A 161 11.31 12.38 5.67
C HIS A 161 12.44 13.38 5.87
N GLN A 162 13.62 12.83 6.08
CA GLN A 162 14.87 13.55 6.10
C GLN A 162 15.91 12.77 5.28
N THR A 163 16.66 13.48 4.46
CA THR A 163 17.77 12.93 3.68
C THR A 163 19.09 13.30 4.33
N GLU A 164 19.94 12.29 4.54
CA GLU A 164 21.32 12.41 5.04
C GLU A 164 22.27 11.75 4.03
N GLY A 165 23.02 12.57 3.29
CA GLY A 165 23.79 12.08 2.15
C GLY A 165 22.85 11.51 1.07
N ASN A 166 23.03 10.24 0.72
CA ASN A 166 22.20 9.53 -0.25
C ASN A 166 21.12 8.67 0.43
N THR A 167 20.90 8.81 1.74
CA THR A 167 19.93 8.00 2.47
C THR A 167 18.77 8.86 2.93
N THR A 168 17.57 8.51 2.50
CA THR A 168 16.32 9.15 2.92
C THR A 168 15.59 8.25 3.91
N TYR A 169 15.33 8.79 5.09
CA TYR A 169 14.51 8.17 6.12
C TYR A 169 13.10 8.70 6.02
N TRP A 170 12.13 7.82 5.80
CA TRP A 170 10.71 8.19 5.75
C TRP A 170 9.98 7.63 6.95
N GLU A 171 9.12 8.44 7.56
CA GLU A 171 8.11 7.99 8.51
C GLU A 171 6.74 8.29 7.96
N MET A 172 5.86 7.29 7.98
CA MET A 172 4.51 7.39 7.44
C MET A 172 3.48 6.86 8.44
N HIS A 173 2.37 7.57 8.56
CA HIS A 173 1.12 7.05 9.11
C HIS A 173 0.14 6.81 7.96
N VAL A 174 -0.30 5.56 7.82
CA VAL A 174 -1.24 5.12 6.78
C VAL A 174 -2.54 4.71 7.45
N LYS A 175 -3.62 5.46 7.19
CA LYS A 175 -4.96 5.08 7.61
C LYS A 175 -5.44 3.88 6.80
N VAL A 176 -6.09 2.94 7.48
CA VAL A 176 -6.66 1.75 6.85
C VAL A 176 -8.16 1.96 6.68
N TYR A 177 -8.63 1.82 5.44
CA TYR A 177 -10.04 1.95 5.08
C TYR A 177 -10.60 0.61 4.62
N PRO A 178 -11.88 0.31 4.94
CA PRO A 178 -12.50 -0.92 4.50
C PRO A 178 -12.75 -0.91 2.99
N SER A 179 -12.92 -2.08 2.39
CA SER A 179 -13.14 -2.29 0.95
C SER A 179 -14.45 -1.70 0.37
N ILE A 180 -15.21 -0.97 1.19
CA ILE A 180 -16.47 -0.28 0.84
C ILE A 180 -16.38 1.25 0.96
N PHE A 181 -15.16 1.79 1.05
CA PHE A 181 -14.91 3.22 1.16
C PHE A 181 -15.34 3.99 -0.11
N ASN A 182 -16.09 5.09 0.07
CA ASN A 182 -16.61 5.93 -1.03
C ASN A 182 -16.06 7.34 -0.96
#